data_AF-A0A8S3ZG83-F1
#
_entry.id   AF-A0A8S3ZG83-F1
#
_cell.length_a   1.000
_cell.length_b   1.000
_cell.length_c   1.000
_cell.angle_alpha   90.00
_cell.angle_beta   90.00
_cell.angle_gamma   90.00
#
_symmetry.space_group_name_H-M   'P 1'
#
loop_
_entity.id
_entity.type
_entity.pdbx_description
1 polymer ?
#
loop_
_entity_poly.entity_id
_entity_poly.type
_entity_poly.pdbx_seq_one_letter_code
_entity_poly.pdbx_strand_id
1 'polypeptide(L)'
;IDICHEEGDFRCAAEELISLAGVECGGAKSCSAEINKMLFDLCQGQQTCSTLSIGLMVTSSCRQDGTGSVRVRFHCVPGTTSSCISNICSDRSEGLTCPPGHLVHLRQMTCSSTTGVCSRSVYTNMFLCEGVSRCAASGLKTLISENCNHREEEKRNVITHYFCVPEQRIENKCSSERFHVLDQEFGVLRSSDFDPTRRHLRNDCKWIINPIRGNVVKVTVHLVSTKISRAGYCSSRSTISRSFCIVDASSVELISCGQVKIWSSLPHGEESVDRFIVSFQRYNSSIPNAEPSGLPSCVAPGLTSTTHLQQLPIAPIQLFSKAPVVTSPRLPTLTQNYGPSDGVFEYRDAMLDDGVTGPDNNTKPNKLSKHF
;
A
#
# COMPACT_ATOMS: atom_id res chain seq x y z
N ILE A 1 -6.58 4.66 29.02
CA ILE A 1 -6.62 5.94 28.28
C ILE A 1 -8.04 6.14 27.78
N ASP A 2 -8.61 7.32 27.95
CA ASP A 2 -9.93 7.68 27.42
C ASP A 2 -9.79 8.61 26.21
N ILE A 3 -9.98 8.06 25.00
CA ILE A 3 -9.74 8.78 23.74
C ILE A 3 -10.60 10.05 23.62
N CYS A 4 -11.78 10.07 24.23
CA CYS A 4 -12.71 11.20 24.11
C CYS A 4 -12.34 12.39 25.01
N HIS A 5 -11.57 12.16 26.06
CA HIS A 5 -11.29 13.16 27.09
C HIS A 5 -9.80 13.44 27.28
N GLU A 6 -8.92 12.51 26.89
CA GLU A 6 -7.47 12.62 27.07
C GLU A 6 -6.77 12.81 25.71
N GLU A 7 -6.09 13.96 25.56
CA GLU A 7 -5.02 14.10 24.57
C GLU A 7 -3.78 13.34 25.07
N GLY A 8 -3.79 12.01 24.99
CA GLY A 8 -2.65 11.19 25.38
C GLY A 8 -2.37 10.08 24.38
N ASP A 9 -1.17 10.03 23.83
CA ASP A 9 -0.77 8.92 22.95
C ASP A 9 -0.60 7.61 23.76
N PHE A 10 -1.03 6.49 23.19
CA PHE A 10 -0.58 5.17 23.63
C PHE A 10 0.92 5.08 23.37
N ARG A 11 1.73 4.78 24.38
CA ARG A 11 3.19 4.66 24.22
C ARG A 11 3.73 3.51 25.05
N CYS A 12 4.57 2.70 24.44
CA CYS A 12 5.39 1.70 25.09
C CYS A 12 6.86 2.10 25.04
N ALA A 13 7.70 1.46 25.86
CA ALA A 13 9.13 1.75 25.86
C ALA A 13 9.81 1.27 24.56
N ALA A 14 11.11 1.54 24.43
CA ALA A 14 11.93 0.90 23.41
C ALA A 14 11.79 -0.63 23.50
N GLU A 15 11.68 -1.30 22.35
CA GLU A 15 11.55 -2.78 22.25
C GLU A 15 10.28 -3.36 22.91
N GLU A 16 9.26 -2.51 23.10
CA GLU A 16 7.94 -2.93 23.53
C GLU A 16 6.88 -2.46 22.53
N LEU A 17 5.83 -3.27 22.37
CA LEU A 17 4.70 -3.01 21.50
C LEU A 17 3.40 -2.94 22.31
N ILE A 18 2.49 -2.10 21.83
CA ILE A 18 1.13 -1.99 22.35
C ILE A 18 0.39 -3.29 22.06
N SER A 19 -0.14 -3.90 23.12
CA SER A 19 -1.09 -5.00 23.05
C SER A 19 -2.41 -4.58 23.69
N LEU A 20 -3.45 -4.40 22.88
CA LEU A 20 -4.76 -3.96 23.35
C LEU A 20 -5.43 -5.09 24.14
N ALA A 21 -5.78 -4.79 25.39
CA ALA A 21 -6.46 -5.72 26.29
C ALA A 21 -7.99 -5.61 26.21
N GLY A 22 -8.50 -4.42 25.86
CA GLY A 22 -9.94 -4.21 25.73
C GLY A 22 -10.29 -2.76 25.41
N VAL A 23 -11.49 -2.58 24.85
CA VAL A 23 -12.03 -1.28 24.46
C VAL A 23 -13.47 -1.19 24.96
N GLU A 24 -13.78 -0.13 25.70
CA GLU A 24 -15.08 0.12 26.33
C GLU A 24 -15.65 1.47 25.89
N CYS A 25 -16.92 1.49 25.49
CA CYS A 25 -17.66 2.69 25.09
C CYS A 25 -18.74 3.01 26.14
N GLY A 26 -18.83 4.27 26.58
CA GLY A 26 -19.90 4.76 27.47
C GLY A 26 -19.99 4.03 28.82
N GLY A 27 -18.89 3.96 29.57
CA GLY A 27 -18.90 3.60 31.00
C GLY A 27 -18.96 2.12 31.39
N ALA A 28 -19.10 1.17 30.47
CA ALA A 28 -18.82 -0.28 30.65
C ALA A 28 -19.24 -1.17 29.45
N LYS A 29 -19.87 -0.60 28.40
CA LYS A 29 -20.32 -1.41 27.26
C LYS A 29 -19.16 -1.67 26.32
N SER A 30 -19.14 -2.84 25.67
CA SER A 30 -18.24 -3.04 24.53
C SER A 30 -18.53 -1.98 23.47
N CYS A 31 -17.48 -1.42 22.87
CA CYS A 31 -17.64 -0.62 21.66
C CYS A 31 -18.19 -1.46 20.50
N SER A 32 -18.63 -0.78 19.44
CA SER A 32 -19.02 -1.45 18.21
C SER A 32 -17.85 -2.23 17.62
N ALA A 33 -18.15 -3.27 16.84
CA ALA A 33 -17.13 -4.12 16.24
C ALA A 33 -16.18 -3.33 15.33
N GLU A 34 -16.69 -2.28 14.67
CA GLU A 34 -15.95 -1.39 13.80
C GLU A 34 -14.93 -0.56 14.58
N ILE A 35 -15.31 0.03 15.71
CA ILE A 35 -14.40 0.81 16.57
C ILE A 35 -13.33 -0.10 17.15
N ASN A 36 -13.73 -1.27 17.65
CA ASN A 36 -12.78 -2.27 18.15
C ASN A 36 -11.77 -2.60 17.05
N LYS A 37 -12.25 -3.04 15.89
CA LYS A 37 -11.39 -3.41 14.77
C LYS A 37 -10.45 -2.26 14.37
N MET A 38 -10.97 -1.05 14.22
CA MET A 38 -10.16 0.13 13.88
C MET A 38 -9.03 0.37 14.89
N LEU A 39 -9.32 0.32 16.19
CA LEU A 39 -8.32 0.52 17.23
C LEU A 39 -7.25 -0.57 17.22
N PHE A 40 -7.67 -1.83 17.03
CA PHE A 40 -6.74 -2.93 16.86
C PHE A 40 -5.87 -2.75 15.61
N ASP A 41 -6.47 -2.42 14.46
CA ASP A 41 -5.75 -2.24 13.20
C ASP A 41 -4.73 -1.07 13.28
N LEU A 42 -5.05 -0.01 14.01
CA LEU A 42 -4.19 1.19 14.14
C LEU A 42 -3.14 1.10 15.24
N CYS A 43 -3.45 0.46 16.36
CA CYS A 43 -2.59 0.52 17.55
C CYS A 43 -1.95 -0.82 17.93
N GLN A 44 -2.54 -1.96 17.58
CA GLN A 44 -1.97 -3.26 17.95
C GLN A 44 -0.61 -3.45 17.31
N GLY A 45 0.38 -3.84 18.10
CA GLY A 45 1.74 -4.10 17.63
C GLY A 45 2.54 -2.84 17.28
N GLN A 46 2.01 -1.64 17.53
CA GLN A 46 2.74 -0.38 17.36
C GLN A 46 3.46 -0.01 18.65
N GLN A 47 4.58 0.72 18.58
CA GLN A 47 5.21 1.28 19.78
C GLN A 47 4.43 2.50 20.30
N THR A 48 3.87 3.30 19.38
CA THR A 48 3.07 4.47 19.70
C THR A 48 1.82 4.54 18.84
N CYS A 49 0.71 4.99 19.43
CA CYS A 49 -0.52 5.23 18.71
C CYS A 49 -1.14 6.55 19.20
N SER A 50 -1.47 7.47 18.29
CA SER A 50 -1.95 8.80 18.71
C SER A 50 -3.46 8.85 18.86
N THR A 51 -3.94 9.25 20.03
CA THR A 51 -5.39 9.34 20.30
C THR A 51 -6.08 10.42 19.49
N LEU A 52 -5.37 11.46 19.06
CA LEU A 52 -5.96 12.56 18.30
C LEU A 52 -6.43 12.13 16.90
N SER A 53 -5.60 11.35 16.22
CA SER A 53 -5.96 10.79 14.91
C SER A 53 -7.12 9.79 15.03
N ILE A 54 -7.22 9.10 16.16
CA ILE A 54 -8.26 8.12 16.45
C ILE A 54 -9.56 8.80 16.89
N GLY A 55 -9.46 9.87 17.69
CA GLY A 55 -10.59 10.64 18.21
C GLY A 55 -11.50 11.11 17.09
N LEU A 56 -10.91 11.58 15.98
CA LEU A 56 -11.64 11.94 14.76
C LEU A 56 -12.43 10.76 14.16
N MET A 57 -11.89 9.55 14.23
CA MET A 57 -12.55 8.35 13.71
C MET A 57 -13.61 7.78 14.64
N VAL A 58 -13.51 8.04 15.95
CA VAL A 58 -14.49 7.60 16.97
C VAL A 58 -15.41 8.72 17.45
N THR A 59 -15.44 9.85 16.73
CA THR A 59 -16.16 11.08 17.10
C THR A 59 -17.63 10.82 17.43
N SER A 60 -18.29 9.93 16.68
CA SER A 60 -19.70 9.55 16.92
C SER A 60 -19.92 8.93 18.30
N SER A 61 -18.93 8.20 18.83
CA SER A 61 -18.96 7.63 20.18
C SER A 61 -18.59 8.64 21.26
N CYS A 62 -17.74 9.61 20.94
CA CYS A 62 -17.36 10.68 21.86
C CYS A 62 -18.43 11.77 22.01
N ARG A 63 -19.29 11.97 21.00
CA ARG A 63 -20.32 13.04 21.00
C ARG A 63 -21.66 12.67 21.67
N GLN A 64 -21.79 11.50 22.28
CA GLN A 64 -23.02 11.14 23.01
C GLN A 64 -23.17 12.00 24.29
N ASP A 65 -23.99 13.05 24.20
CA ASP A 65 -24.55 13.88 25.30
C ASP A 65 -23.58 14.23 26.44
N GLY A 66 -22.30 14.48 26.11
CA GLY A 66 -21.28 14.87 27.09
C GLY A 66 -20.79 13.74 28.02
N THR A 67 -21.28 12.51 27.85
CA THR A 67 -20.84 11.32 28.61
C THR A 67 -20.14 10.28 27.74
N GLY A 68 -19.97 10.56 26.44
CA GLY A 68 -19.28 9.69 25.50
C GLY A 68 -17.83 9.47 25.90
N SER A 69 -17.49 8.23 26.25
CA SER A 69 -16.14 7.81 26.60
C SER A 69 -15.72 6.64 25.72
N VAL A 70 -14.48 6.62 25.24
CA VAL A 70 -13.89 5.46 24.55
C VAL A 70 -12.61 5.09 25.30
N ARG A 71 -12.74 4.16 26.23
CA ARG A 71 -11.66 3.73 27.12
C ARG A 71 -10.94 2.53 26.52
N VAL A 72 -9.66 2.70 26.32
CA VAL A 72 -8.78 1.65 25.82
C VAL A 72 -7.84 1.22 26.95
N ARG A 73 -7.82 -0.09 27.19
CA ARG A 73 -6.88 -0.77 28.08
C ARG A 73 -5.85 -1.49 27.22
N PHE A 74 -4.58 -1.33 27.55
CA PHE A 74 -3.49 -1.98 26.82
C PHE A 74 -2.35 -2.33 27.78
N HIS A 75 -1.48 -3.21 27.32
CA HIS A 75 -0.23 -3.59 27.96
C HIS A 75 0.91 -3.39 26.96
N CYS A 76 2.10 -3.15 27.47
CA CYS A 76 3.32 -3.17 26.67
C CYS A 76 3.92 -4.57 26.74
N VAL A 77 4.11 -5.20 25.59
CA VAL A 77 4.69 -6.54 25.49
C VAL A 77 6.03 -6.46 24.76
N PRO A 78 7.04 -7.25 25.13
CA PRO A 78 8.31 -7.27 24.42
C PRO A 78 8.11 -7.56 22.93
N GLY A 79 8.71 -6.73 22.08
CA GLY A 79 8.60 -6.90 20.64
C GLY A 79 9.12 -5.70 19.84
N THR A 80 9.39 -5.93 18.57
CA THR A 80 9.74 -4.90 17.61
C THR A 80 8.81 -5.03 16.41
N THR A 81 8.26 -3.91 15.92
CA THR A 81 7.57 -3.87 14.63
C THR A 81 8.41 -3.09 13.64
N SER A 82 8.42 -3.59 12.41
CA SER A 82 8.99 -2.90 11.26
C SER A 82 7.94 -2.06 10.53
N SER A 83 6.65 -2.34 10.75
CA SER A 83 5.51 -1.72 10.08
C SER A 83 5.08 -0.44 10.79
N CYS A 84 5.10 0.66 10.03
CA CYS A 84 4.62 1.96 10.44
C CYS A 84 3.18 2.17 9.99
N ILE A 85 2.42 2.95 10.75
CA ILE A 85 1.06 3.35 10.40
C ILE A 85 0.94 4.87 10.50
N SER A 86 0.35 5.51 9.49
CA SER A 86 0.07 6.95 9.49
C SER A 86 -1.30 7.23 8.89
N ASN A 87 -2.08 8.11 9.53
CA ASN A 87 -3.27 8.70 8.92
C ASN A 87 -2.88 10.01 8.23
N ILE A 88 -2.80 10.00 6.90
CA ILE A 88 -2.35 11.16 6.10
C ILE A 88 -3.30 12.35 6.24
N CYS A 89 -4.60 12.09 6.38
CA CYS A 89 -5.60 13.15 6.46
C CYS A 89 -5.68 13.82 7.84
N SER A 90 -5.06 13.25 8.89
CA SER A 90 -5.04 13.85 10.23
C SER A 90 -4.33 15.21 10.22
N ASP A 91 -4.89 16.22 10.87
CA ASP A 91 -4.33 17.59 10.92
C ASP A 91 -2.94 17.65 11.54
N ARG A 92 -2.65 16.73 12.47
CA ARG A 92 -1.34 16.61 13.12
C ARG A 92 -0.39 15.62 12.40
N SER A 93 -0.79 15.07 11.25
CA SER A 93 0.04 14.13 10.50
C SER A 93 1.27 14.83 9.93
N GLU A 94 2.46 14.30 10.24
CA GLU A 94 3.70 14.71 9.58
C GLU A 94 3.88 14.03 8.22
N GLY A 95 3.08 13.00 7.93
CA GLY A 95 3.15 12.18 6.73
C GLY A 95 3.86 10.86 6.97
N LEU A 96 4.76 10.49 6.06
CA LEU A 96 5.55 9.26 6.08
C LEU A 96 7.02 9.64 6.23
N THR A 97 7.70 9.10 7.25
CA THR A 97 9.09 9.46 7.54
C THR A 97 9.88 8.22 7.92
N CYS A 98 11.07 8.10 7.35
CA CYS A 98 12.03 7.05 7.67
C CYS A 98 13.33 7.62 8.25
N PRO A 99 14.04 6.84 9.08
CA PRO A 99 15.35 7.24 9.57
C PRO A 99 16.36 7.39 8.42
N PRO A 100 17.48 8.10 8.63
CA PRO A 100 18.53 8.24 7.63
C PRO A 100 18.99 6.89 7.03
N GLY A 101 19.27 6.87 5.72
CA GLY A 101 19.66 5.66 4.98
C GLY A 101 18.52 4.67 4.71
N HIS A 102 17.28 5.04 5.02
CA HIS A 102 16.09 4.24 4.77
C HIS A 102 15.06 5.03 3.97
N LEU A 103 14.30 4.31 3.17
CA LEU A 103 13.27 4.87 2.30
C LEU A 103 11.91 4.25 2.60
N VAL A 104 10.85 5.04 2.40
CA VAL A 104 9.47 4.61 2.56
C VAL A 104 9.13 3.55 1.51
N HIS A 105 8.57 2.44 1.95
CA HIS A 105 7.93 1.43 1.11
C HIS A 105 6.48 1.25 1.54
N LEU A 106 5.54 1.60 0.67
CA LEU A 106 4.11 1.47 0.94
C LEU A 106 3.68 0.00 0.87
N ARG A 107 3.03 -0.48 1.92
CA ARG A 107 2.54 -1.86 2.02
C ARG A 107 1.05 -1.95 1.71
N GLN A 108 0.26 -1.10 2.35
CA GLN A 108 -1.20 -1.15 2.25
C GLN A 108 -1.79 0.23 2.56
N MET A 109 -2.91 0.52 1.91
CA MET A 109 -3.69 1.72 2.20
C MET A 109 -5.16 1.39 2.37
N THR A 110 -5.78 2.03 3.35
CA THR A 110 -7.22 1.98 3.56
C THR A 110 -7.77 3.41 3.64
N CYS A 111 -8.90 3.61 2.99
CA CYS A 111 -9.60 4.88 2.95
C CYS A 111 -10.93 4.71 3.68
N SER A 112 -11.41 5.75 4.35
CA SER A 112 -12.60 5.68 5.25
C SER A 112 -12.42 4.75 6.45
N SER A 113 -13.40 4.75 7.37
CA SER A 113 -13.23 4.33 8.77
C SER A 113 -12.66 2.92 9.01
N THR A 114 -12.83 1.93 8.12
CA THR A 114 -12.23 0.59 8.36
C THR A 114 -12.09 -0.36 7.16
N THR A 115 -12.76 -0.13 6.03
CA THR A 115 -12.85 -1.14 4.95
C THR A 115 -12.87 -0.57 3.54
N GLY A 116 -12.84 0.76 3.40
CA GLY A 116 -12.86 1.37 2.07
C GLY A 116 -11.54 1.11 1.35
N VAL A 117 -11.63 0.44 0.21
CA VAL A 117 -10.53 0.40 -0.75
C VAL A 117 -10.33 1.83 -1.23
N CYS A 118 -9.10 2.34 -1.15
CA CYS A 118 -8.79 3.66 -1.66
C CYS A 118 -9.03 3.74 -3.17
N SER A 119 -9.43 4.92 -3.65
CA SER A 119 -9.56 5.14 -5.09
C SER A 119 -8.21 4.95 -5.78
N ARG A 120 -8.23 4.62 -7.08
CA ARG A 120 -7.00 4.52 -7.88
C ARG A 120 -6.19 5.82 -7.85
N SER A 121 -6.86 6.97 -7.79
CA SER A 121 -6.23 8.29 -7.68
C SER A 121 -5.42 8.41 -6.39
N VAL A 122 -5.98 8.00 -5.25
CA VAL A 122 -5.27 7.97 -3.97
C VAL A 122 -4.04 7.09 -4.04
N TYR A 123 -4.16 5.86 -4.55
CA TYR A 123 -3.01 4.96 -4.71
C TYR A 123 -1.91 5.61 -5.54
N THR A 124 -2.27 6.18 -6.69
CA THR A 124 -1.32 6.83 -7.61
C THR A 124 -0.57 7.98 -6.95
N ASN A 125 -1.29 8.83 -6.22
CA ASN A 125 -0.71 9.97 -5.53
C ASN A 125 0.15 9.55 -4.32
N MET A 126 -0.29 8.54 -3.56
CA MET A 126 0.46 8.05 -2.41
C MET A 126 1.77 7.38 -2.82
N PHE A 127 1.79 6.62 -3.92
CA PHE A 127 3.03 6.02 -4.44
C PHE A 127 4.07 7.03 -4.93
N LEU A 128 3.77 8.34 -4.96
CA LEU A 128 4.80 9.37 -5.10
C LEU A 128 5.76 9.40 -3.90
N CYS A 129 5.33 8.87 -2.75
CA CYS A 129 6.17 8.69 -1.57
C CYS A 129 7.05 7.45 -1.61
N GLU A 130 6.91 6.59 -2.62
CA GLU A 130 7.69 5.36 -2.69
C GLU A 130 9.18 5.65 -2.94
N GLY A 131 10.03 5.15 -2.05
CA GLY A 131 11.47 5.27 -2.17
C GLY A 131 11.99 6.69 -1.87
N VAL A 132 11.28 7.47 -1.06
CA VAL A 132 11.81 8.70 -0.45
C VAL A 132 11.94 8.54 1.06
N SER A 133 12.86 9.26 1.70
CA SER A 133 13.04 9.21 3.16
C SER A 133 11.96 9.97 3.92
N ARG A 134 11.34 10.98 3.31
CA ARG A 134 10.26 11.77 3.90
C ARG A 134 9.24 12.20 2.85
N CYS A 135 7.96 12.01 3.16
CA CYS A 135 6.83 12.44 2.36
C CYS A 135 5.83 13.19 3.25
N ALA A 136 5.77 14.52 3.10
CA ALA A 136 4.98 15.36 4.00
C ALA A 136 3.47 15.23 3.75
N ALA A 137 2.69 15.09 4.83
CA ALA A 137 1.23 14.99 4.72
C ALA A 137 0.58 16.22 4.08
N SER A 138 1.12 17.42 4.30
CA SER A 138 0.56 18.66 3.75
C SER A 138 0.43 18.65 2.22
N GLY A 139 1.48 18.21 1.52
CA GLY A 139 1.47 18.06 0.07
C GLY A 139 0.54 16.94 -0.38
N LEU A 140 0.54 15.81 0.33
CA LEU A 140 -0.34 14.69 0.00
C LEU A 140 -1.82 15.06 0.14
N LYS A 141 -2.23 15.73 1.22
CA LYS A 141 -3.62 16.18 1.45
C LYS A 141 -4.17 16.99 0.29
N THR A 142 -3.34 17.80 -0.38
CA THR A 142 -3.75 18.55 -1.57
C THR A 142 -4.04 17.61 -2.75
N LEU A 143 -3.21 16.57 -2.94
CA LEU A 143 -3.36 15.60 -4.02
C LEU A 143 -4.52 14.61 -3.80
N ILE A 144 -4.80 14.24 -2.55
CA ILE A 144 -5.88 13.31 -2.16
C ILE A 144 -7.03 14.02 -1.45
N SER A 145 -7.30 15.26 -1.89
CA SER A 145 -8.31 16.15 -1.28
C SER A 145 -9.71 15.54 -1.23
N GLU A 146 -10.05 14.65 -2.17
CA GLU A 146 -11.34 13.94 -2.16
C GLU A 146 -11.58 13.14 -0.87
N ASN A 147 -10.52 12.59 -0.27
CA ASN A 147 -10.58 11.86 0.98
C ASN A 147 -10.34 12.78 2.18
N CYS A 148 -9.37 13.70 2.09
CA CYS A 148 -8.99 14.53 3.24
C CYS A 148 -9.91 15.74 3.49
N ASN A 149 -10.65 16.21 2.48
CA ASN A 149 -11.57 17.36 2.60
C ASN A 149 -13.04 16.94 2.67
N HIS A 150 -13.32 15.70 3.09
CA HIS A 150 -14.69 15.22 3.25
C HIS A 150 -15.45 16.06 4.29
N ARG A 151 -16.75 16.35 4.12
CA ARG A 151 -17.48 17.19 5.09
C ARG A 151 -17.53 16.55 6.48
N GLU A 152 -17.76 15.25 6.52
CA GLU A 152 -17.75 14.44 7.73
C GLU A 152 -16.30 14.08 8.10
N GLU A 153 -15.84 14.53 9.27
CA GLU A 153 -14.47 14.31 9.77
C GLU A 153 -14.13 12.82 9.91
N GLU A 154 -15.09 12.00 10.33
CA GLU A 154 -14.92 10.54 10.49
C GLU A 154 -14.65 9.80 9.16
N LYS A 155 -14.87 10.45 8.01
CA LYS A 155 -14.53 9.92 6.68
C LYS A 155 -13.20 10.43 6.16
N ARG A 156 -12.55 11.40 6.83
CA ARG A 156 -11.26 12.00 6.46
C ARG A 156 -10.09 11.12 6.89
N ASN A 157 -10.04 9.90 6.34
CA ASN A 157 -8.99 8.94 6.71
C ASN A 157 -8.37 8.33 5.46
N VAL A 158 -7.05 8.41 5.41
CA VAL A 158 -6.20 7.63 4.50
C VAL A 158 -5.14 7.03 5.40
N ILE A 159 -5.39 5.81 5.85
CA ILE A 159 -4.49 5.06 6.73
C ILE A 159 -3.52 4.32 5.83
N THR A 160 -2.23 4.60 6.04
CA THR A 160 -1.15 4.06 5.25
C THR A 160 -0.25 3.21 6.13
N HIS A 161 -0.15 1.93 5.79
CA HIS A 161 0.85 1.02 6.33
C HIS A 161 2.08 1.07 5.44
N TYR A 162 3.24 1.29 6.04
CA TYR A 162 4.51 1.39 5.31
C TYR A 162 5.66 0.80 6.10
N PHE A 163 6.73 0.45 5.41
CA PHE A 163 8.00 0.04 5.99
C PHE A 163 9.06 1.11 5.71
N CYS A 164 10.07 1.17 6.57
CA CYS A 164 11.30 1.88 6.28
C CYS A 164 12.35 0.87 5.82
N VAL A 165 12.63 0.86 4.52
CA VAL A 165 13.50 -0.13 3.90
C VAL A 165 14.89 0.48 3.72
N PRO A 166 15.97 -0.20 4.17
CA PRO A 166 17.32 0.28 3.91
C PRO A 166 17.56 0.48 2.40
N GLU A 167 18.20 1.58 2.02
CA GLU A 167 18.44 1.92 0.60
C GLU A 167 19.09 0.78 -0.18
N GLN A 168 20.01 0.05 0.44
CA GLN A 168 20.69 -1.10 -0.17
C GLN A 168 19.77 -2.30 -0.50
N ARG A 169 18.56 -2.36 0.08
CA ARG A 169 17.58 -3.42 -0.21
C ARG A 169 16.61 -3.04 -1.33
N ILE A 170 16.74 -1.83 -1.88
CA ILE A 170 15.95 -1.36 -3.01
C ILE A 170 16.75 -1.57 -4.30
N GLU A 171 16.20 -2.42 -5.16
CA GLU A 171 16.82 -2.87 -6.40
C GLU A 171 16.18 -2.16 -7.59
N ASN A 172 16.99 -1.39 -8.30
CA ASN A 172 16.63 -0.66 -9.51
C ASN A 172 17.58 -0.97 -10.68
N LYS A 173 18.48 -1.94 -10.51
CA LYS A 173 19.45 -2.34 -11.53
C LYS A 173 18.79 -3.26 -12.54
N CYS A 174 18.88 -2.89 -13.81
CA CYS A 174 18.39 -3.66 -14.93
C CYS A 174 19.54 -4.26 -15.73
N SER A 175 19.34 -5.48 -16.22
CA SER A 175 20.31 -6.25 -17.00
C SER A 175 19.53 -7.05 -18.06
N SER A 176 19.80 -6.75 -19.32
CA SER A 176 19.16 -7.40 -20.47
C SER A 176 19.71 -8.81 -20.72
N GLU A 177 20.97 -9.06 -20.38
CA GLU A 177 21.66 -10.32 -20.71
C GLU A 177 21.47 -11.41 -19.66
N ARG A 178 21.48 -11.05 -18.37
CA ARG A 178 21.49 -12.02 -17.25
C ARG A 178 20.52 -11.62 -16.15
N PHE A 179 19.97 -12.63 -15.49
CA PHE A 179 19.18 -12.45 -14.28
C PHE A 179 20.08 -11.96 -13.14
N HIS A 180 19.69 -10.87 -12.50
CA HIS A 180 20.28 -10.44 -11.24
C HIS A 180 19.72 -11.33 -10.12
N VAL A 181 20.62 -12.06 -9.45
CA VAL A 181 20.25 -12.86 -8.28
C VAL A 181 20.04 -11.92 -7.10
N LEU A 182 18.90 -12.05 -6.45
CA LEU A 182 18.58 -11.35 -5.21
C LEU A 182 18.79 -12.33 -4.06
N ASP A 183 19.72 -12.05 -3.15
CA ASP A 183 20.12 -12.95 -2.04
C ASP A 183 19.63 -12.50 -0.66
N GLN A 184 19.04 -11.30 -0.57
CA GLN A 184 18.45 -10.75 0.65
C GLN A 184 17.11 -11.38 1.04
N GLU A 185 16.84 -11.51 2.35
CA GLU A 185 15.56 -12.05 2.84
C GLU A 185 14.37 -11.20 2.40
N PHE A 186 14.53 -9.88 2.38
CA PHE A 186 13.51 -8.94 1.93
C PHE A 186 14.12 -7.89 1.01
N GLY A 187 13.36 -7.48 0.00
CA GLY A 187 13.75 -6.38 -0.86
C GLY A 187 12.59 -5.80 -1.67
N VAL A 188 12.85 -4.66 -2.29
CA VAL A 188 11.89 -3.95 -3.14
C VAL A 188 12.50 -3.75 -4.51
N LEU A 189 11.82 -4.21 -5.55
CA LEU A 189 12.13 -3.96 -6.95
C LEU A 189 11.33 -2.74 -7.42
N ARG A 190 12.03 -1.81 -8.06
CA ARG A 190 11.42 -0.58 -8.59
C ARG A 190 11.89 -0.33 -10.01
N SER A 191 10.99 0.16 -10.87
CA SER A 191 11.40 0.56 -12.22
C SER A 191 12.41 1.72 -12.18
N SER A 192 13.30 1.78 -13.16
CA SER A 192 14.35 2.81 -13.27
C SER A 192 13.78 4.23 -13.40
N ASP A 193 12.52 4.36 -13.81
CA ASP A 193 11.84 5.63 -14.08
C ASP A 193 11.50 6.45 -12.83
N PHE A 194 11.59 5.85 -11.65
CA PHE A 194 11.55 6.61 -10.40
C PHE A 194 12.82 7.43 -10.15
N ASP A 195 13.90 7.16 -10.90
CA ASP A 195 15.11 7.98 -10.91
C ASP A 195 15.09 8.90 -12.15
N PRO A 196 14.80 10.20 -11.99
CA PRO A 196 14.76 11.13 -13.11
C PRO A 196 16.10 11.26 -13.84
N THR A 197 17.21 10.85 -13.22
CA THR A 197 18.55 10.91 -13.83
C THR A 197 18.84 9.74 -14.77
N ARG A 198 18.02 8.67 -14.74
CA ARG A 198 18.28 7.41 -15.47
C ARG A 198 17.26 7.08 -16.56
N ARG A 199 16.45 8.05 -16.99
CA ARG A 199 15.37 7.89 -18.00
C ARG A 199 15.81 7.37 -19.38
N HIS A 200 17.11 7.14 -19.61
CA HIS A 200 17.65 6.78 -20.92
C HIS A 200 18.17 5.34 -21.03
N LEU A 201 18.20 4.58 -19.94
CA LEU A 201 18.68 3.20 -19.98
C LEU A 201 17.52 2.23 -20.30
N ARG A 202 17.30 2.03 -21.59
CA ARG A 202 16.33 1.08 -22.18
C ARG A 202 16.78 -0.37 -22.00
N ASN A 203 16.81 -0.85 -20.76
CA ASN A 203 17.21 -2.22 -20.50
C ASN A 203 16.02 -3.01 -19.95
N ASP A 204 15.76 -4.17 -20.55
CA ASP A 204 14.99 -5.22 -19.89
C ASP A 204 15.58 -5.47 -18.51
N CYS A 205 14.70 -5.66 -17.53
CA CYS A 205 15.11 -5.92 -16.17
C CYS A 205 14.76 -7.37 -15.83
N LYS A 206 15.74 -8.14 -15.36
CA LYS A 206 15.59 -9.56 -15.09
C LYS A 206 16.14 -9.85 -13.69
N TRP A 207 15.30 -10.37 -12.82
CA TRP A 207 15.64 -10.73 -11.44
C TRP A 207 15.25 -12.16 -11.10
N ILE A 208 16.00 -12.76 -10.19
CA ILE A 208 15.74 -14.11 -9.73
C ILE A 208 15.92 -14.20 -8.22
N ILE A 209 14.95 -14.81 -7.55
CA ILE A 209 14.90 -15.02 -6.11
C ILE A 209 14.93 -16.53 -5.89
N ASN A 210 16.01 -17.00 -5.29
CA ASN A 210 16.17 -18.41 -4.97
C ASN A 210 15.65 -18.66 -3.55
N PRO A 211 14.70 -19.61 -3.36
CA PRO A 211 14.34 -20.03 -2.01
C PRO A 211 15.54 -20.74 -1.38
N ILE A 212 15.71 -20.53 -0.09
CA ILE A 212 16.57 -21.37 0.75
C ILE A 212 15.74 -22.61 1.13
N ARG A 213 16.36 -23.76 1.37
CA ARG A 213 15.63 -24.98 1.79
C ARG A 213 14.75 -24.69 3.01
N GLY A 214 13.46 -25.02 2.90
CA GLY A 214 12.46 -24.78 3.95
C GLY A 214 11.80 -23.39 3.92
N ASN A 215 12.30 -22.49 3.07
CA ASN A 215 11.71 -21.16 2.91
C ASN A 215 10.75 -21.11 1.71
N VAL A 216 9.78 -20.22 1.82
CA VAL A 216 8.88 -19.80 0.75
C VAL A 216 9.20 -18.36 0.36
N VAL A 217 8.98 -18.02 -0.90
CA VAL A 217 9.11 -16.67 -1.44
C VAL A 217 7.71 -16.10 -1.60
N LYS A 218 7.42 -15.01 -0.89
CA LYS A 218 6.25 -14.17 -1.13
C LYS A 218 6.66 -12.98 -1.99
N VAL A 219 5.90 -12.73 -3.05
CA VAL A 219 6.02 -11.57 -3.91
C VAL A 219 4.74 -10.78 -3.82
N THR A 220 4.84 -9.48 -3.58
CA THR A 220 3.70 -8.57 -3.54
C THR A 220 3.89 -7.52 -4.63
N VAL A 221 2.97 -7.47 -5.58
CA VAL A 221 2.92 -6.44 -6.62
C VAL A 221 2.05 -5.31 -6.10
N HIS A 222 2.65 -4.14 -5.86
CA HIS A 222 2.00 -3.00 -5.20
C HIS A 222 1.39 -2.01 -6.18
N LEU A 223 2.12 -1.73 -7.26
CA LEU A 223 1.70 -0.82 -8.31
C LEU A 223 2.18 -1.35 -9.65
N VAL A 224 1.29 -1.27 -10.63
CA VAL A 224 1.62 -1.32 -12.06
C VAL A 224 0.78 -0.24 -12.72
N SER A 225 1.42 0.84 -13.13
CA SER A 225 0.76 1.91 -13.88
C SER A 225 1.25 1.90 -15.33
N THR A 226 0.40 1.41 -16.23
CA THR A 226 0.57 1.61 -17.67
C THR A 226 0.06 2.99 -18.06
N LYS A 227 0.87 3.72 -18.83
CA LYS A 227 0.47 5.04 -19.36
C LYS A 227 -0.50 4.94 -20.55
N ILE A 228 -0.62 3.77 -21.17
CA ILE A 228 -1.47 3.56 -22.34
C ILE A 228 -2.48 2.46 -22.05
N SER A 229 -3.71 2.88 -21.75
CA SER A 229 -4.87 1.99 -21.60
C SER A 229 -5.42 1.64 -22.99
N ARG A 230 -4.79 0.68 -23.67
CA ARG A 230 -5.50 -0.11 -24.68
C ARG A 230 -5.45 -1.56 -24.23
N ALA A 231 -6.64 -2.16 -24.14
CA ALA A 231 -6.82 -3.52 -23.67
C ALA A 231 -6.10 -4.50 -24.60
N GLY A 232 -4.83 -4.77 -24.32
CA GLY A 232 -4.05 -5.83 -24.94
C GLY A 232 -4.31 -7.15 -24.22
N TYR A 233 -4.52 -8.21 -24.98
CA TYR A 233 -4.67 -9.57 -24.46
C TYR A 233 -3.29 -10.11 -24.07
N CYS A 234 -2.99 -10.10 -22.77
CA CYS A 234 -1.87 -10.83 -22.17
C CYS A 234 -2.10 -12.36 -22.39
N SER A 235 -1.40 -13.04 -23.32
CA SER A 235 -1.55 -14.49 -23.59
C SER A 235 -0.54 -15.37 -22.85
N SER A 236 -1.02 -16.38 -22.12
CA SER A 236 -0.18 -17.30 -21.33
C SER A 236 0.29 -18.51 -22.16
N ARG A 237 1.59 -18.83 -22.17
CA ARG A 237 2.09 -20.15 -22.61
C ARG A 237 2.85 -20.85 -21.48
N SER A 238 2.31 -22.01 -21.07
CA SER A 238 2.93 -23.13 -20.34
C SER A 238 4.17 -22.84 -19.48
N THR A 239 3.94 -22.08 -18.43
CA THR A 239 4.58 -21.96 -17.11
C THR A 239 3.49 -21.22 -16.29
N ILE A 240 3.45 -21.22 -14.95
CA ILE A 240 2.42 -20.42 -14.23
C ILE A 240 2.77 -18.93 -14.33
N SER A 241 2.58 -18.38 -15.52
CA SER A 241 2.83 -17.01 -15.93
C SER A 241 1.58 -16.20 -15.62
N ARG A 242 1.71 -15.23 -14.71
CA ARG A 242 0.70 -14.19 -14.48
C ARG A 242 1.24 -12.87 -14.99
N SER A 243 0.69 -12.41 -16.11
CA SER A 243 0.99 -11.08 -16.65
C SER A 243 0.02 -10.05 -16.07
N PHE A 244 0.54 -8.89 -15.69
CA PHE A 244 -0.26 -7.80 -15.14
C PHE A 244 -0.21 -6.64 -16.11
N CYS A 245 -1.26 -6.52 -16.93
CA CYS A 245 -1.40 -5.42 -17.89
C CYS A 245 -1.91 -4.12 -17.17
N ILE A 246 -2.68 -4.26 -16.06
CA ILE A 246 -3.12 -3.18 -15.15
C ILE A 246 -3.30 -3.81 -13.75
N VAL A 247 -2.59 -3.33 -12.72
CA VAL A 247 -2.92 -3.68 -11.33
C VAL A 247 -3.83 -2.59 -10.82
N ASP A 248 -5.11 -2.92 -10.65
CA ASP A 248 -6.06 -2.08 -9.93
C ASP A 248 -5.61 -1.88 -8.47
N ALA A 249 -6.29 -1.01 -7.74
CA ALA A 249 -6.02 -0.50 -6.40
C ALA A 249 -5.84 -1.54 -5.25
N SER A 250 -5.41 -2.77 -5.53
CA SER A 250 -5.12 -3.84 -4.58
C SER A 250 -3.75 -4.45 -4.86
N SER A 251 -2.93 -4.49 -3.82
CA SER A 251 -1.66 -5.24 -3.83
C SER A 251 -1.94 -6.73 -4.08
N VAL A 252 -1.28 -7.32 -5.07
CA VAL A 252 -1.45 -8.75 -5.38
C VAL A 252 -0.33 -9.54 -4.73
N GLU A 253 -0.70 -10.45 -3.83
CA GLU A 253 0.25 -11.33 -3.15
C GLU A 253 0.34 -12.70 -3.82
N LEU A 254 1.56 -13.18 -4.01
CA LEU A 254 1.87 -14.47 -4.63
C LEU A 254 2.88 -15.20 -3.76
N ILE A 255 2.67 -16.50 -3.54
CA ILE A 255 3.54 -17.33 -2.71
C ILE A 255 4.06 -18.51 -3.52
N SER A 256 5.39 -18.69 -3.53
CA SER A 256 6.07 -19.78 -4.20
C SER A 256 6.97 -20.55 -3.24
N CYS A 257 6.97 -21.88 -3.36
CA CYS A 257 7.95 -22.75 -2.71
C CYS A 257 9.21 -22.98 -3.55
N GLY A 258 9.25 -22.41 -4.76
CA GLY A 258 10.31 -22.59 -5.75
C GLY A 258 11.05 -21.29 -6.08
N GLN A 259 11.98 -21.39 -7.02
CA GLN A 259 12.67 -20.23 -7.58
C GLN A 259 11.65 -19.28 -8.23
N VAL A 260 11.73 -18.00 -7.88
CA VAL A 260 10.90 -16.95 -8.49
C VAL A 260 11.74 -16.13 -9.44
N LYS A 261 11.36 -16.11 -10.71
CA LYS A 261 11.91 -15.17 -11.69
C LYS A 261 10.95 -14.00 -11.80
N ILE A 262 11.47 -12.80 -11.97
CA ILE A 262 10.70 -11.58 -12.23
C ILE A 262 11.38 -10.90 -13.40
N TRP A 263 10.62 -10.51 -14.41
CA TRP A 263 11.15 -9.70 -15.51
C TRP A 263 10.23 -8.51 -15.78
N SER A 264 10.80 -7.46 -16.37
CA SER A 264 10.07 -6.36 -17.03
C SER A 264 10.74 -6.11 -18.38
N SER A 265 9.93 -5.92 -19.42
CA SER A 265 10.36 -5.84 -20.82
C SER A 265 9.73 -4.64 -21.50
N LEU A 266 10.53 -3.60 -21.76
CA LEU A 266 10.01 -2.35 -22.29
C LEU A 266 9.88 -2.43 -23.83
N PRO A 267 8.69 -2.16 -24.39
CA PRO A 267 8.52 -2.14 -25.84
C PRO A 267 9.43 -1.06 -26.46
N HIS A 268 10.06 -1.41 -27.59
CA HIS A 268 10.93 -0.49 -28.29
C HIS A 268 10.10 0.64 -28.91
N GLY A 269 10.34 1.89 -28.48
CA GLY A 269 9.81 3.08 -29.16
C GLY A 269 8.76 3.88 -28.39
N GLU A 270 8.28 3.42 -27.23
CA GLU A 270 7.39 4.22 -26.38
C GLU A 270 8.19 5.14 -25.45
N GLU A 271 7.80 6.42 -25.38
CA GLU A 271 8.42 7.44 -24.51
C GLU A 271 8.04 7.30 -23.02
N SER A 272 7.34 6.21 -22.68
CA SER A 272 6.53 6.14 -21.48
C SER A 272 6.69 4.75 -20.89
N VAL A 273 7.64 4.62 -19.96
CA VAL A 273 7.94 3.37 -19.26
C VAL A 273 6.92 3.16 -18.15
N ASP A 274 6.47 1.92 -18.00
CA ASP A 274 5.58 1.51 -16.93
C ASP A 274 6.26 1.72 -15.56
N ARG A 275 5.44 2.18 -14.60
CA ARG A 275 5.88 2.28 -13.20
C ARG A 275 5.42 1.05 -12.46
N PHE A 276 6.38 0.26 -11.98
CA PHE A 276 6.08 -0.86 -11.09
C PHE A 276 6.86 -0.79 -9.79
N ILE A 277 6.22 -1.34 -8.76
CA ILE A 277 6.79 -1.55 -7.43
C ILE A 277 6.42 -2.97 -7.00
N VAL A 278 7.44 -3.78 -6.74
CA VAL A 278 7.28 -5.18 -6.32
C VAL A 278 8.13 -5.42 -5.09
N SER A 279 7.54 -5.85 -3.98
CA SER A 279 8.34 -6.32 -2.85
C SER A 279 8.41 -7.84 -2.84
N PHE A 280 9.50 -8.37 -2.30
CA PHE A 280 9.61 -9.80 -2.06
C PHE A 280 10.12 -10.08 -0.65
N GLN A 281 9.73 -11.24 -0.14
CA GLN A 281 10.13 -11.73 1.17
C GLN A 281 10.35 -13.24 1.12
N ARG A 282 11.50 -13.69 1.63
CA ARG A 282 11.77 -15.07 2.00
C ARG A 282 11.42 -15.26 3.47
N TYR A 283 10.62 -16.26 3.77
CA TYR A 283 10.32 -16.63 5.15
C TYR A 283 10.18 -18.14 5.29
N ASN A 284 10.38 -18.63 6.50
CA ASN A 284 10.20 -20.03 6.83
C ASN A 284 8.70 -20.38 6.77
N SER A 285 8.33 -21.41 6.01
CA SER A 285 6.92 -21.80 5.81
C SER A 285 6.20 -22.18 7.11
N SER A 286 6.93 -22.52 8.16
CA SER A 286 6.37 -22.78 9.50
C SER A 286 5.85 -21.54 10.21
N ILE A 287 6.24 -20.32 9.78
CA ILE A 287 5.81 -19.05 10.37
C ILE A 287 5.05 -18.25 9.30
N PRO A 288 3.73 -18.46 9.15
CA PRO A 288 2.94 -17.72 8.18
C PRO A 288 2.92 -16.22 8.56
N ASN A 289 3.08 -15.36 7.55
CA ASN A 289 3.02 -13.89 7.68
C ASN A 289 4.07 -13.26 8.62
N ALA A 290 5.26 -13.85 8.72
CA ALA A 290 6.37 -13.21 9.43
C ALA A 290 6.63 -11.80 8.86
N GLU A 291 6.83 -10.79 9.72
CA GLU A 291 7.34 -9.50 9.25
C GLU A 291 8.77 -9.65 8.71
N PRO A 292 9.19 -8.78 7.77
CA PRO A 292 10.57 -8.82 7.29
C PRO A 292 11.56 -8.53 8.42
N SER A 293 12.59 -9.36 8.54
CA SER A 293 13.62 -9.21 9.56
C SER A 293 14.57 -8.04 9.24
N GLY A 294 15.15 -7.45 10.29
CA GLY A 294 16.22 -6.45 10.16
C GLY A 294 15.81 -5.14 9.48
N LEU A 295 14.51 -4.82 9.48
CA LEU A 295 14.02 -3.48 9.16
C LEU A 295 14.03 -2.64 10.44
N PRO A 296 14.37 -1.34 10.36
CA PRO A 296 14.30 -0.46 11.52
C PRO A 296 12.87 -0.36 12.03
N SER A 297 12.74 -0.15 13.35
CA SER A 297 11.46 0.26 13.89
C SER A 297 11.17 1.70 13.50
N CYS A 298 9.89 1.97 13.29
CA CYS A 298 9.41 3.30 12.98
C CYS A 298 9.68 4.18 14.20
N VAL A 299 10.47 5.24 14.00
CA VAL A 299 10.67 6.22 15.07
C VAL A 299 9.34 6.91 15.27
N ALA A 300 8.70 6.64 16.40
CA ALA A 300 7.57 7.42 16.85
C ALA A 300 7.98 8.89 16.80
N PRO A 301 7.22 9.80 16.15
CA PRO A 301 7.55 11.20 16.16
C PRO A 301 7.66 11.62 17.62
N GLY A 302 8.89 11.86 18.07
CA GLY A 302 9.14 12.42 19.37
C GLY A 302 8.41 13.75 19.34
N LEU A 303 7.42 13.94 20.22
CA LEU A 303 6.90 15.27 20.50
C LEU A 303 8.09 16.07 21.02
N THR A 304 8.85 16.68 20.12
CA THR A 304 9.63 17.86 20.45
C THR A 304 8.59 18.86 20.90
N SER A 305 8.48 19.01 22.20
CA SER A 305 7.48 19.83 22.87
C SER A 305 7.71 21.29 22.47
N THR A 306 7.18 21.70 21.32
CA THR A 306 7.08 23.11 20.94
C THR A 306 5.72 23.60 21.42
N THR A 307 5.70 24.02 22.69
CA THR A 307 4.67 24.90 23.23
C THR A 307 4.56 26.17 22.38
N HIS A 308 3.59 26.22 21.48
CA HIS A 308 3.08 27.49 20.97
C HIS A 308 1.56 27.41 20.82
N LEU A 309 0.89 27.88 21.88
CA LEU A 309 -0.56 28.10 21.93
C LEU A 309 -0.97 29.18 20.92
N GLN A 310 -2.02 28.92 20.13
CA GLN A 310 -2.96 29.94 19.69
C GLN A 310 -4.36 29.32 19.54
N GLN A 311 -5.24 29.71 20.47
CA GLN A 311 -6.66 29.33 20.52
C GLN A 311 -7.46 30.11 19.47
N LEU A 312 -8.41 29.44 18.81
CA LEU A 312 -9.48 30.05 18.01
C LEU A 312 -10.84 29.48 18.45
N PRO A 313 -11.93 30.29 18.47
CA PRO A 313 -13.22 29.88 18.99
C PRO A 313 -14.11 29.20 17.94
N ILE A 314 -14.87 28.18 18.37
CA ILE A 314 -15.81 27.41 17.54
C ILE A 314 -17.26 27.80 17.87
N ALA A 315 -18.11 27.97 16.84
CA ALA A 315 -19.56 28.20 16.93
C ALA A 315 -20.36 26.90 16.63
N PRO A 316 -21.62 26.76 17.10
CA PRO A 316 -22.36 25.49 17.04
C PRO A 316 -23.22 25.34 15.77
N ILE A 317 -23.33 24.12 15.23
CA ILE A 317 -24.26 23.76 14.13
C ILE A 317 -25.10 22.54 14.53
N GLN A 318 -26.41 22.58 14.23
CA GLN A 318 -27.43 21.59 14.55
C GLN A 318 -27.52 20.42 13.55
N LEU A 319 -27.93 19.24 14.05
CA LEU A 319 -28.07 17.96 13.36
C LEU A 319 -29.48 17.72 12.80
N PHE A 320 -29.55 17.06 11.63
CA PHE A 320 -30.71 16.26 11.18
C PHE A 320 -30.25 14.84 10.83
N SER A 321 -30.99 13.84 11.30
CA SER A 321 -30.70 12.41 11.12
C SER A 321 -31.74 11.70 10.25
N LYS A 322 -31.28 10.78 9.39
CA LYS A 322 -32.00 9.53 9.06
C LYS A 322 -31.00 8.51 8.47
N ALA A 323 -30.93 7.33 9.07
CA ALA A 323 -30.06 6.24 8.66
C ALA A 323 -30.79 5.24 7.76
N PRO A 324 -30.13 4.66 6.74
CA PRO A 324 -30.55 3.41 6.13
C PRO A 324 -29.71 2.24 6.67
N VAL A 325 -30.38 1.10 6.83
CA VAL A 325 -29.79 -0.20 7.14
C VAL A 325 -29.19 -0.77 5.86
N VAL A 326 -27.89 -1.13 5.87
CA VAL A 326 -27.24 -1.80 4.74
C VAL A 326 -26.40 -2.98 5.25
N THR A 327 -26.62 -4.11 4.58
CA THR A 327 -26.02 -5.43 4.79
C THR A 327 -24.57 -5.49 4.28
N SER A 328 -23.71 -6.15 5.05
CA SER A 328 -22.26 -6.29 4.86
C SER A 328 -21.87 -7.37 3.84
N PRO A 329 -20.99 -7.07 2.85
CA PRO A 329 -20.25 -8.09 2.09
C PRO A 329 -18.78 -8.18 2.55
N ARG A 330 -18.29 -9.40 2.79
CA ARG A 330 -16.85 -9.72 2.92
C ARG A 330 -16.21 -9.70 1.53
N LEU A 331 -15.09 -8.99 1.34
CA LEU A 331 -14.23 -9.14 0.15
C LEU A 331 -13.11 -10.16 0.41
N PRO A 332 -12.79 -11.03 -0.57
CA PRO A 332 -11.69 -12.00 -0.47
C PRO A 332 -10.35 -11.39 -0.92
N THR A 333 -9.30 -11.55 -0.11
CA THR A 333 -7.91 -11.45 -0.57
C THR A 333 -7.59 -12.71 -1.36
N LEU A 334 -7.40 -12.59 -2.68
CA LEU A 334 -7.10 -13.76 -3.53
C LEU A 334 -5.65 -14.22 -3.29
N THR A 335 -5.45 -15.03 -2.25
CA THR A 335 -4.15 -15.69 -1.99
C THR A 335 -4.09 -16.96 -2.84
N GLN A 336 -3.14 -17.04 -3.78
CA GLN A 336 -2.90 -18.26 -4.55
C GLN A 336 -1.54 -18.84 -4.20
N ASN A 337 -1.52 -20.12 -3.77
CA ASN A 337 -0.32 -20.85 -3.40
C ASN A 337 0.16 -21.71 -4.59
N TYR A 338 1.46 -21.68 -4.90
CA TYR A 338 2.06 -22.46 -6.01
C TYR A 338 2.97 -23.59 -5.50
N GLY A 339 2.95 -24.72 -6.21
CA GLY A 339 3.75 -25.92 -5.88
C GLY A 339 5.26 -25.77 -6.13
N PRO A 340 6.07 -26.74 -5.67
CA PRO A 340 7.53 -26.65 -5.67
C PRO A 340 8.23 -26.72 -7.05
N SER A 341 7.51 -27.07 -8.13
CA SER A 341 8.11 -27.26 -9.46
C SER A 341 7.98 -26.07 -10.42
N ASP A 342 7.11 -25.08 -10.19
CA ASP A 342 6.89 -24.01 -11.17
C ASP A 342 6.45 -22.70 -10.49
N GLY A 343 7.37 -21.74 -10.45
CA GLY A 343 7.13 -20.39 -9.90
C GLY A 343 7.74 -19.29 -10.75
N VAL A 344 7.68 -19.37 -12.08
CA VAL A 344 8.12 -18.27 -12.94
C VAL A 344 7.03 -17.20 -12.95
N PHE A 345 7.25 -16.09 -12.25
CA PHE A 345 6.41 -14.92 -12.35
C PHE A 345 6.86 -14.06 -13.54
N GLU A 346 5.97 -13.87 -14.49
CA GLU A 346 6.27 -13.18 -15.73
C GLU A 346 5.38 -11.96 -15.85
N TYR A 347 5.94 -10.82 -15.46
CA TYR A 347 5.34 -9.53 -15.70
C TYR A 347 5.75 -9.06 -17.11
N ARG A 348 4.78 -8.98 -18.02
CA ARG A 348 4.96 -8.39 -19.35
C ARG A 348 4.24 -7.05 -19.38
N ASP A 349 4.95 -6.03 -19.83
CA ASP A 349 4.34 -4.73 -20.16
C ASP A 349 3.31 -4.92 -21.27
N ALA A 350 2.21 -4.17 -21.21
CA ALA A 350 1.13 -4.30 -22.18
C ALA A 350 1.63 -3.88 -23.57
N MET A 351 1.94 -4.85 -24.43
CA MET A 351 2.22 -4.53 -25.82
C MET A 351 0.93 -4.06 -26.48
N LEU A 352 0.99 -2.92 -27.16
CA LEU A 352 0.02 -2.58 -28.20
C LEU A 352 0.10 -3.69 -29.24
N ASP A 353 -0.91 -4.56 -29.25
CA ASP A 353 -1.11 -5.49 -30.34
C ASP A 353 -1.60 -4.68 -31.55
N ASP A 354 -0.66 -4.16 -32.35
CA ASP A 354 -0.96 -3.54 -33.65
C ASP A 354 -1.44 -4.57 -34.69
N GLY A 355 -1.72 -5.81 -34.27
CA GLY A 355 -2.18 -6.92 -35.08
C GLY A 355 -3.65 -6.90 -35.54
N VAL A 356 -4.30 -5.72 -35.62
CA VAL A 356 -5.47 -5.58 -36.51
C VAL A 356 -4.97 -5.12 -37.87
N THR A 357 -4.39 -6.06 -38.62
CA THR A 357 -4.37 -5.96 -40.07
C THR A 357 -5.83 -5.90 -40.54
N GLY A 358 -6.31 -4.69 -40.81
CA GLY A 358 -7.56 -4.49 -41.54
C GLY A 358 -7.51 -5.26 -42.87
N PRO A 359 -8.65 -5.73 -43.39
CA PRO A 359 -8.67 -6.45 -44.65
C PRO A 359 -8.12 -5.55 -45.77
N ASP A 360 -7.13 -6.05 -46.48
CA ASP A 360 -6.60 -5.49 -47.73
C ASP A 360 -7.74 -5.26 -48.72
N ASN A 361 -8.27 -4.04 -48.79
CA ASN A 361 -9.09 -3.57 -49.89
C ASN A 361 -8.16 -3.20 -51.06
N ASN A 362 -7.61 -4.22 -51.72
CA ASN A 362 -6.92 -4.10 -53.00
C ASN A 362 -7.70 -4.83 -54.09
N THR A 363 -8.90 -4.33 -54.40
CA THR A 363 -9.63 -4.70 -55.61
C THR A 363 -9.42 -3.61 -56.67
N LYS A 364 -8.39 -3.78 -57.52
CA LYS A 364 -8.30 -3.07 -58.80
C LYS A 364 -9.30 -3.70 -59.80
N PRO A 365 -10.05 -2.89 -60.58
CA PRO A 365 -10.93 -3.41 -61.61
C PRO A 365 -10.14 -3.81 -62.85
N ASN A 366 -10.21 -5.09 -63.23
CA ASN A 366 -9.77 -5.54 -64.55
C ASN A 366 -10.86 -5.21 -65.59
N LYS A 367 -10.53 -4.28 -66.49
CA LYS A 367 -11.15 -4.14 -67.80
C LYS A 367 -10.79 -5.36 -68.66
N LEU A 368 -11.79 -6.08 -69.13
CA LEU A 368 -11.67 -6.96 -70.31
C LEU A 368 -12.69 -6.49 -71.33
N SER A 369 -12.19 -5.79 -72.34
CA SER A 369 -12.85 -5.60 -73.63
C SER A 369 -12.67 -6.88 -74.44
N LYS A 370 -13.75 -7.40 -75.02
CA LYS A 370 -13.71 -8.23 -76.21
C LYS A 370 -14.66 -7.62 -77.23
N HIS A 371 -14.07 -7.20 -78.35
CA HIS A 371 -14.70 -7.18 -79.66
C HIS A 371 -14.91 -8.63 -80.12
N PHE A 372 -16.16 -9.00 -80.40
CA PHE A 372 -16.69 -9.39 -81.71
C PHE A 372 -18.21 -9.53 -81.60
#